data_AF-A0A914M5J4-F1
#
_entry.id   AF-A0A914M5J4-F1
#
_cell.length_a   1.000
_cell.length_b   1.000
_cell.length_c   1.000
_cell.angle_alpha   90.00
_cell.angle_beta   90.00
_cell.angle_gamma   90.00
#
_symmetry.space_group_name_H-M   'P 1'
#
loop_
_entity.id
_entity.type
_entity.pdbx_description
1 polymer ?
#
loop_
_entity_poly.entity_id
_entity_poly.type
_entity_poly.pdbx_seq_one_letter_code
_entity_poly.pdbx_strand_id
1 'polypeptide(L)'
;MQRYKNDPLFAADAKLITSIAFLPICDISLGIIALETYLPPELQPVLDWFITNYTGRLRMDGMRNQPRFDPAIWSVHRRVLERGDRTNNYAEAAHKKLQRAFSCSHPNIWRFIDTLRKEQKLIDADYAMCQQGMEPPPKRRKYRDADRRIHELVQTYQAANPNFDHNYQFPVVYPIHPIIDFLRGVSHNYNMDP
;
A
#
# COMPACT_ATOMS: atom_id res chain seq x y z
N MET A 1 -12.20 -9.92 15.76
CA MET A 1 -11.44 -8.71 16.15
C MET A 1 -10.65 -8.85 17.45
N GLN A 2 -11.12 -9.60 18.46
CA GLN A 2 -10.45 -9.67 19.78
C GLN A 2 -9.05 -10.30 19.70
N ARG A 3 -8.86 -11.37 18.91
CA ARG A 3 -7.54 -12.00 18.70
C ARG A 3 -6.54 -11.10 17.99
N TYR A 4 -6.95 -10.39 16.92
CA TYR A 4 -6.09 -9.41 16.25
C TYR A 4 -5.54 -8.33 17.20
N LYS A 5 -6.30 -7.94 18.21
CA LYS A 5 -5.85 -6.96 19.22
C LYS A 5 -4.92 -7.56 20.27
N ASN A 6 -5.09 -8.85 20.57
CA ASN A 6 -4.47 -9.49 21.73
C ASN A 6 -3.30 -10.41 21.36
N ASP A 7 -3.18 -10.80 20.09
CA ASP A 7 -2.18 -11.72 19.57
C ASP A 7 -1.31 -11.00 18.52
N PRO A 8 -0.10 -10.55 18.91
CA PRO A 8 0.81 -9.85 18.01
C PRO A 8 1.25 -10.67 16.79
N LEU A 9 1.34 -12.00 16.92
CA LEU A 9 1.72 -12.88 15.82
C LEU A 9 0.60 -12.93 14.78
N PHE A 10 -0.64 -13.11 15.25
CA PHE A 10 -1.81 -13.06 14.37
C PHE A 10 -1.95 -11.70 13.66
N ALA A 11 -1.66 -10.60 14.37
CA ALA A 11 -1.66 -9.27 13.78
C ALA A 11 -0.55 -9.11 12.72
N ALA A 12 0.63 -9.68 12.96
CA ALA A 12 1.73 -9.68 12.00
C ALA A 12 1.38 -10.51 10.74
N ASP A 13 0.78 -11.69 10.90
CA ASP A 13 0.33 -12.53 9.79
C ASP A 13 -0.72 -11.82 8.93
N ALA A 14 -1.67 -11.12 9.56
CA ALA A 14 -2.66 -10.32 8.83
C ALA A 14 -2.03 -9.20 7.99
N LYS A 15 -0.92 -8.59 8.46
CA LYS A 15 -0.18 -7.57 7.70
C LYS A 15 0.57 -8.14 6.50
N LEU A 16 0.76 -9.45 6.41
CA LEU A 16 1.38 -10.05 5.22
C LEU A 16 0.49 -9.87 3.99
N ILE A 17 -0.84 -9.91 4.16
CA ILE A 17 -1.81 -9.70 3.08
C ILE A 17 -1.65 -8.30 2.47
N THR A 18 -1.50 -7.27 3.30
CA THR A 18 -1.28 -5.90 2.80
C THR A 18 0.12 -5.70 2.22
N SER A 19 1.10 -6.50 2.66
CA SER A 19 2.47 -6.45 2.18
C SER A 19 2.62 -6.98 0.74
N ILE A 20 1.63 -7.71 0.21
CA ILE A 20 1.58 -8.15 -1.20
C ILE A 20 1.72 -6.97 -2.16
N ALA A 21 1.23 -5.78 -1.80
CA ALA A 21 1.36 -4.57 -2.63
C ALA A 21 2.81 -4.18 -2.95
N PHE A 22 3.76 -4.65 -2.15
CA PHE A 22 5.18 -4.40 -2.33
C PHE A 22 5.88 -5.44 -3.20
N LEU A 23 5.21 -6.53 -3.61
CA LEU A 23 5.76 -7.47 -4.58
C LEU A 23 5.72 -6.87 -6.00
N PRO A 24 6.70 -7.21 -6.86
CA PRO A 24 6.56 -6.94 -8.28
C PRO A 24 5.34 -7.68 -8.82
N ILE A 25 4.66 -7.07 -9.79
CA ILE A 25 3.37 -7.58 -10.30
C ILE A 25 3.48 -9.06 -10.68
N CYS A 26 4.54 -9.45 -11.38
CA CYS A 26 4.79 -10.81 -11.83
C CYS A 26 4.83 -11.87 -10.71
N ASP A 27 5.18 -11.50 -9.48
CA ASP A 27 5.29 -12.43 -8.35
C ASP A 27 4.08 -12.41 -7.42
N ILE A 28 3.06 -11.56 -7.67
CA ILE A 28 1.84 -11.49 -6.85
C ILE A 28 1.17 -12.87 -6.74
N SER A 29 1.13 -13.62 -7.84
CA SER A 29 0.55 -14.97 -7.85
C SER A 29 1.28 -15.94 -6.93
N LEU A 30 2.62 -15.89 -6.93
CA LEU A 30 3.43 -16.70 -6.03
C LEU A 30 3.25 -16.26 -4.57
N GLY A 31 3.15 -14.95 -4.32
CA GLY A 31 2.83 -14.40 -3.01
C GLY A 31 1.48 -14.89 -2.47
N ILE A 32 0.47 -15.00 -3.32
CA ILE A 32 -0.83 -15.57 -2.91
C ILE A 32 -0.70 -17.04 -2.53
N ILE A 33 -0.10 -17.87 -3.38
CA ILE A 33 0.07 -19.32 -3.12
C ILE A 33 0.85 -19.55 -1.82
N ALA A 34 1.89 -18.74 -1.62
CA ALA A 34 2.69 -18.72 -0.40
C ALA A 34 1.82 -18.43 0.84
N LEU A 35 0.96 -17.42 0.77
CA LEU A 35 0.08 -17.03 1.87
C LEU A 35 -1.09 -17.99 2.11
N GLU A 36 -1.65 -18.60 1.06
CA GLU A 36 -2.68 -19.64 1.21
C GLU A 36 -2.16 -20.80 2.06
N THR A 37 -0.89 -21.15 1.90
CA THR A 37 -0.23 -22.22 2.67
C THR A 37 0.22 -21.76 4.07
N TYR A 38 0.71 -20.52 4.18
CA TYR A 38 1.33 -20.01 5.40
C TYR A 38 0.33 -19.45 6.42
N LEU A 39 -0.78 -18.83 5.97
CA LEU A 39 -1.71 -18.14 6.85
C LEU A 39 -2.63 -19.09 7.62
N PRO A 40 -2.94 -18.76 8.89
CA PRO A 40 -3.87 -19.55 9.70
C PRO A 40 -5.29 -19.52 9.09
N PRO A 41 -6.11 -20.58 9.29
CA PRO A 41 -7.45 -20.70 8.72
C PRO A 41 -8.36 -19.48 8.95
N GLU A 42 -8.20 -18.78 10.07
CA GLU A 42 -9.00 -17.62 10.43
C GLU A 42 -8.72 -16.38 9.57
N LEU A 43 -7.56 -16.31 8.91
CA LEU A 43 -7.21 -15.24 7.96
C LEU A 43 -7.56 -15.59 6.51
N GLN A 44 -7.86 -16.86 6.23
CA GLN A 44 -8.23 -17.32 4.88
C GLN A 44 -9.43 -16.55 4.30
N PRO A 45 -10.52 -16.23 5.04
CA PRO A 45 -11.60 -15.42 4.51
C PRO A 45 -11.18 -14.01 4.06
N VAL A 46 -10.18 -13.42 4.73
CA VAL A 46 -9.65 -12.11 4.38
C VAL A 46 -8.78 -12.22 3.12
N LEU A 47 -7.95 -13.25 3.05
CA LEU A 47 -7.15 -13.54 1.86
C LEU A 47 -8.06 -13.83 0.65
N ASP A 48 -9.09 -14.65 0.82
CA ASP A 48 -10.09 -14.97 -0.21
C ASP A 48 -10.80 -13.73 -0.74
N TRP A 49 -11.19 -12.83 0.17
CA TRP A 49 -11.77 -11.54 -0.20
C TRP A 49 -10.78 -10.70 -1.01
N PHE A 50 -9.52 -10.65 -0.59
CA PHE A 50 -8.47 -9.93 -1.31
C PHE A 50 -8.25 -10.51 -2.72
N ILE A 51 -8.10 -11.83 -2.84
CA ILE A 51 -7.92 -12.54 -4.11
C ILE A 51 -9.08 -12.22 -5.05
N THR A 52 -10.32 -12.30 -4.55
CA THR A 52 -11.52 -12.08 -5.36
C THR A 52 -11.59 -10.66 -5.93
N ASN A 53 -11.14 -9.65 -5.19
CA ASN A 53 -11.29 -8.24 -5.60
C ASN A 53 -10.06 -7.67 -6.32
N TYR A 54 -8.85 -8.09 -5.95
CA TYR A 54 -7.60 -7.39 -6.34
C TYR A 54 -6.69 -8.19 -7.27
N THR A 55 -6.79 -9.52 -7.32
CA THR A 55 -5.94 -10.34 -8.19
C THR A 55 -6.73 -11.24 -9.13
N GLY A 56 -7.98 -11.54 -8.78
CA GLY A 56 -8.77 -12.57 -9.44
C GLY A 56 -8.43 -13.97 -8.93
N ARG A 57 -9.46 -14.82 -8.87
CA ARG A 57 -9.28 -16.26 -8.56
C ARG A 57 -8.64 -16.98 -9.73
N LEU A 58 -7.75 -17.92 -9.42
CA LEU A 58 -7.21 -18.84 -10.41
C LEU A 58 -8.31 -19.79 -10.89
N ARG A 59 -8.39 -19.97 -12.20
CA ARG A 59 -9.27 -20.93 -12.87
C ARG A 59 -8.52 -22.24 -13.14
N MET A 60 -9.28 -23.27 -13.50
CA MET A 60 -8.73 -24.60 -13.84
C MET A 60 -7.83 -24.59 -15.09
N ASP A 61 -7.95 -23.57 -15.95
CA ASP A 61 -7.11 -23.38 -17.13
C ASP A 61 -5.77 -22.66 -16.83
N GLY A 62 -5.50 -22.36 -15.56
CA GLY A 62 -4.28 -21.68 -15.12
C GLY A 62 -4.31 -20.15 -15.29
N MET A 63 -5.43 -19.58 -15.74
CA MET A 63 -5.61 -18.13 -15.85
C MET A 63 -6.35 -17.57 -14.64
N ARG A 64 -6.07 -16.31 -14.26
CA ARG A 64 -6.86 -15.59 -13.27
C ARG A 64 -8.09 -14.91 -13.88
N ASN A 65 -9.18 -14.88 -13.12
CA ASN A 65 -10.32 -14.03 -13.44
C ASN A 65 -9.90 -12.56 -13.45
N GLN A 66 -10.60 -11.72 -14.23
CA GLN A 66 -10.38 -10.29 -14.18
C GLN A 66 -10.74 -9.76 -12.77
N PRO A 67 -9.79 -9.15 -12.03
CA PRO A 67 -10.10 -8.53 -10.75
C PRO A 67 -10.93 -7.26 -10.92
N ARG A 68 -11.61 -6.86 -9.85
CA ARG A 68 -12.30 -5.56 -9.79
C ARG A 68 -11.31 -4.40 -9.85
N PHE A 69 -10.13 -4.60 -9.26
CA PHE A 69 -9.04 -3.63 -9.24
C PHE A 69 -7.77 -4.28 -9.78
N ASP A 70 -7.33 -3.83 -10.94
CA ASP A 70 -6.10 -4.32 -11.59
C ASP A 70 -4.86 -4.08 -10.70
N PRO A 71 -3.96 -5.06 -10.53
CA PRO A 71 -2.68 -4.91 -9.84
C PRO A 71 -1.83 -3.72 -10.25
N ALA A 72 -1.91 -3.27 -11.49
CA ALA A 72 -1.22 -2.06 -11.95
C ALA A 72 -1.67 -0.79 -11.20
N ILE A 73 -2.89 -0.76 -10.64
CA ILE A 73 -3.45 0.42 -9.96
C ILE A 73 -3.05 0.46 -8.48
N TRP A 74 -2.98 -0.69 -7.82
CA TRP A 74 -2.76 -0.80 -6.37
C TRP A 74 -1.36 -1.27 -5.96
N SER A 75 -0.59 -1.88 -6.86
CA SER A 75 0.82 -2.22 -6.57
C SER A 75 1.63 -0.96 -6.30
N VAL A 76 2.44 -1.02 -5.25
CA VAL A 76 3.33 0.08 -4.83
C VAL A 76 4.80 -0.22 -5.14
N HIS A 77 5.14 -1.42 -5.62
CA HIS A 77 6.52 -1.84 -5.87
C HIS A 77 7.32 -0.83 -6.70
N ARG A 78 6.80 -0.43 -7.88
CA ARG A 78 7.47 0.56 -8.75
C ARG A 78 7.57 1.93 -8.07
N ARG A 79 6.50 2.39 -7.42
CA ARG A 79 6.48 3.69 -6.70
C ARG A 79 7.53 3.72 -5.60
N VAL A 80 7.74 2.61 -4.89
CA VAL A 80 8.78 2.49 -3.86
C VAL A 80 10.17 2.63 -4.46
N LEU A 81 10.46 1.95 -5.58
CA LEU A 81 11.74 2.07 -6.28
C LEU A 81 12.00 3.49 -6.81
N GLU A 82 10.96 4.16 -7.27
CA GLU A 82 11.01 5.55 -7.75
C GLU A 82 11.04 6.58 -6.60
N ARG A 83 11.05 6.12 -5.33
CA ARG A 83 10.94 6.97 -4.12
C ARG A 83 9.70 7.87 -4.12
N GLY A 84 8.66 7.47 -4.85
CA GLY A 84 7.37 8.13 -4.89
C GLY A 84 6.52 7.83 -3.67
N ASP A 85 5.41 8.58 -3.53
CA ASP A 85 4.47 8.37 -2.44
C ASP A 85 3.60 7.13 -2.69
N ARG A 86 3.52 6.26 -1.67
CA ARG A 86 2.85 4.95 -1.77
C ARG A 86 1.33 5.03 -1.61
N THR A 87 0.86 6.03 -0.87
CA THR A 87 -0.55 6.19 -0.45
C THR A 87 -1.05 7.58 -0.79
N ASN A 88 -2.37 7.77 -0.68
CA ASN A 88 -3.03 9.04 -0.94
C ASN A 88 -2.92 10.05 0.23
N ASN A 89 -1.87 9.93 1.07
CA ASN A 89 -1.73 10.69 2.31
C ASN A 89 -1.78 12.21 2.08
N TYR A 90 -1.28 12.70 0.95
CA TYR A 90 -1.34 14.14 0.65
C TYR A 90 -2.78 14.61 0.40
N ALA A 91 -3.57 13.86 -0.37
CA ALA A 91 -4.96 14.23 -0.58
C ALA A 91 -5.77 14.08 0.72
N GLU A 92 -5.53 13.04 1.52
CA GLU A 92 -6.16 12.88 2.83
C GLU A 92 -5.79 14.01 3.79
N ALA A 93 -4.51 14.40 3.85
CA ALA A 93 -4.04 15.52 4.66
C ALA A 93 -4.65 16.86 4.20
N ALA A 94 -4.70 17.10 2.89
CA ALA A 94 -5.34 18.27 2.31
C ALA A 94 -6.84 18.32 2.62
N HIS A 95 -7.53 17.18 2.47
CA HIS A 95 -8.95 17.07 2.79
C HIS A 95 -9.20 17.31 4.29
N LYS A 96 -8.37 16.73 5.17
CA LYS A 96 -8.45 16.94 6.63
C LYS A 96 -8.17 18.38 7.03
N LYS A 97 -7.22 19.05 6.36
CA LYS A 97 -6.94 20.49 6.54
C LYS A 97 -8.17 21.31 6.17
N LEU A 98 -8.75 21.06 4.99
CA LEU A 98 -9.97 21.72 4.52
C LEU A 98 -11.15 21.50 5.46
N GLN A 99 -11.40 20.25 5.89
CA GLN A 99 -12.49 19.92 6.80
C GLN A 99 -12.37 20.68 8.13
N ARG A 100 -11.15 20.79 8.67
CA ARG A 100 -10.86 21.61 9.86
C ARG A 100 -11.09 23.10 9.59
N ALA A 101 -10.67 23.60 8.44
CA ALA A 101 -10.87 25.00 8.06
C ALA A 101 -12.35 25.38 7.99
N PHE A 102 -13.20 24.50 7.46
CA PHE A 102 -14.65 24.74 7.44
C PHE A 102 -15.28 24.71 8.83
N SER A 103 -14.80 23.85 9.73
CA SER A 103 -15.32 23.67 11.11
C SER A 103 -16.85 23.44 11.18
N CYS A 104 -17.47 22.96 10.09
CA CYS A 104 -18.89 22.66 10.00
C CYS A 104 -19.15 21.64 8.88
N SER A 105 -20.26 20.90 8.98
CA SER A 105 -20.64 19.86 8.00
C SER A 105 -21.26 20.46 6.73
N HIS A 106 -21.99 21.58 6.87
CA HIS A 106 -22.75 22.20 5.78
C HIS A 106 -22.58 23.72 5.79
N PRO A 107 -21.45 24.25 5.29
CA PRO A 107 -21.27 25.70 5.14
C PRO A 107 -22.25 26.25 4.10
N ASN A 108 -22.78 27.45 4.34
CA ASN A 108 -23.48 28.19 3.28
C ASN A 108 -22.47 28.60 2.18
N ILE A 109 -23.00 28.96 1.01
CA ILE A 109 -22.17 29.23 -0.17
C ILE A 109 -21.12 30.33 0.06
N TRP A 110 -21.45 31.37 0.81
CA TRP A 110 -20.53 32.47 1.11
C TRP A 110 -19.38 32.02 2.01
N ARG A 111 -19.70 31.35 3.12
CA ARG A 111 -18.69 30.78 4.03
C ARG A 111 -17.83 29.74 3.31
N PHE A 112 -18.43 28.97 2.40
CA PHE A 112 -17.71 28.01 1.58
C PHE A 112 -16.65 28.70 0.72
N ILE A 113 -17.04 29.69 -0.08
CA ILE A 113 -16.16 30.45 -0.96
C ILE A 113 -15.06 31.17 -0.17
N ASP A 114 -15.41 31.83 0.95
CA ASP A 114 -14.44 32.57 1.75
C ASP A 114 -13.41 31.65 2.41
N THR A 115 -13.81 30.46 2.84
CA THR A 115 -12.88 29.48 3.42
C THR A 115 -11.93 28.95 2.34
N LEU A 116 -12.45 28.62 1.14
CA LEU A 116 -11.59 28.19 0.03
C LEU A 116 -10.58 29.26 -0.37
N ARG A 117 -11.00 30.53 -0.45
CA ARG A 117 -10.08 31.65 -0.74
C ARG A 117 -8.98 31.79 0.31
N LYS A 118 -9.29 31.56 1.59
CA LYS A 118 -8.29 31.59 2.68
C LYS A 118 -7.30 30.44 2.55
N GLU A 119 -7.77 29.23 2.31
CA GLU A 119 -6.91 28.05 2.13
C GLU A 119 -6.03 28.16 0.89
N GLN A 120 -6.58 28.68 -0.22
CA GLN A 120 -5.81 28.93 -1.45
C GLN A 120 -4.64 29.88 -1.17
N LYS A 121 -4.86 30.99 -0.46
CA LYS A 121 -3.78 31.93 -0.10
C LYS A 121 -2.65 31.28 0.69
N LEU A 122 -2.97 30.35 1.59
CA LEU A 122 -1.96 29.62 2.36
C LEU A 122 -1.14 28.68 1.45
N ILE A 123 -1.82 27.98 0.54
CA ILE A 123 -1.16 27.08 -0.41
C ILE A 123 -0.29 27.88 -1.40
N ASP A 124 -0.77 29.04 -1.87
CA ASP A 124 0.01 29.90 -2.77
C ASP A 124 1.28 30.43 -2.08
N ALA A 125 1.20 30.73 -0.78
CA ALA A 125 2.36 31.13 0.01
C ALA A 125 3.37 29.97 0.15
N ASP A 126 2.91 28.77 0.50
CA ASP A 126 3.76 27.57 0.58
C ASP A 126 4.41 27.26 -0.79
N TYR A 127 3.64 27.40 -1.88
CA TYR A 127 4.12 27.21 -3.24
C TYR A 127 5.19 28.26 -3.63
N ALA A 128 4.99 29.53 -3.27
CA ALA A 128 5.97 30.58 -3.51
C ALA A 128 7.29 30.32 -2.74
N MET A 129 7.21 29.80 -1.51
CA MET A 129 8.40 29.37 -0.75
C MET A 129 9.14 28.23 -1.47
N CYS A 130 8.41 27.23 -1.98
CA CYS A 130 8.99 26.16 -2.79
C CYS A 130 9.66 26.69 -4.07
N GLN A 131 9.03 27.65 -4.76
CA GLN A 131 9.62 28.30 -5.95
C GLN A 131 10.92 29.05 -5.64
N GLN A 132 11.05 29.58 -4.41
CA GLN A 132 12.28 30.20 -3.91
C GLN A 132 13.35 29.18 -3.48
N GLY A 133 13.10 27.88 -3.65
CA GLY A 133 14.00 26.81 -3.25
C GLY A 133 13.98 26.50 -1.76
N MET A 134 13.01 27.01 -1.00
CA MET A 134 12.83 26.60 0.39
C MET A 134 12.22 25.20 0.43
N GLU A 135 12.90 24.27 1.10
CA GLU A 135 12.38 22.92 1.27
C GLU A 135 11.25 22.89 2.32
N PRO A 136 10.20 22.08 2.10
CA PRO A 136 9.18 21.86 3.11
C PRO A 136 9.77 21.16 4.35
N PRO A 137 9.11 21.27 5.51
CA PRO A 137 9.56 20.59 6.72
C PRO A 137 9.78 19.09 6.47
N PRO A 138 10.93 18.53 6.89
CA PRO A 138 11.24 17.13 6.60
C PRO A 138 10.24 16.20 7.28
N LYS A 139 9.91 15.09 6.60
CA LYS A 139 9.15 13.98 7.19
C LYS A 139 9.81 13.55 8.51
N ARG A 140 9.01 13.19 9.53
CA ARG A 140 9.55 12.76 10.83
C ARG A 140 10.52 11.59 10.64
N ARG A 141 11.62 11.60 11.40
CA ARG A 141 12.71 10.62 11.29
C ARG A 141 12.24 9.17 11.23
N LYS A 142 11.30 8.77 12.11
CA LYS A 142 10.74 7.41 12.14
C LYS A 142 10.15 6.94 10.80
N TYR A 143 9.50 7.83 10.05
CA TYR A 143 8.91 7.50 8.75
C TYR A 143 9.97 7.44 7.67
N ARG A 144 10.94 8.36 7.70
CA ARG A 144 12.09 8.34 6.78
C ARG A 144 12.92 7.06 6.93
N ASP A 145 13.15 6.63 8.17
CA ASP A 145 13.89 5.41 8.47
C ASP A 145 13.10 4.15 8.02
N ALA A 146 11.78 4.14 8.20
CA ALA A 146 10.92 3.06 7.69
C ALA A 146 10.91 3.02 6.15
N ASP A 147 10.79 4.18 5.49
CA ASP A 147 10.81 4.29 4.03
C ASP A 147 12.13 3.82 3.44
N ARG A 148 13.25 4.16 4.09
CA ARG A 148 14.57 3.65 3.71
C ARG A 148 14.63 2.12 3.77
N ARG A 149 14.22 1.52 4.90
CA ARG A 149 14.25 0.06 5.06
C ARG A 149 13.33 -0.66 4.07
N ILE A 150 12.14 -0.13 3.79
CA ILE A 150 11.22 -0.68 2.79
C ILE A 150 11.82 -0.56 1.38
N HIS A 151 12.42 0.59 1.04
CA HIS A 151 13.09 0.77 -0.24
C HIS A 151 14.23 -0.22 -0.41
N GLU A 152 15.07 -0.43 0.61
CA GLU A 152 16.16 -1.41 0.57
C GLU A 152 15.62 -2.82 0.35
N LEU A 153 14.59 -3.25 1.10
CA LEU A 153 13.97 -4.56 0.90
C LEU A 153 13.45 -4.75 -0.52
N VAL A 154 12.69 -3.78 -1.04
CA VAL A 154 12.13 -3.83 -2.40
C VAL A 154 13.23 -3.81 -3.46
N GLN A 155 14.28 -3.01 -3.28
CA GLN A 155 15.40 -2.94 -4.21
C GLN A 155 16.23 -4.23 -4.27
N THR A 156 16.37 -4.92 -3.13
CA THR A 156 17.11 -6.19 -3.05
C THR A 156 16.28 -7.41 -3.45
N TYR A 157 14.96 -7.27 -3.54
CA TYR A 157 14.06 -8.35 -3.91
C TYR A 157 14.30 -8.77 -5.37
N GLN A 158 14.60 -10.05 -5.57
CA GLN A 158 14.77 -10.62 -6.90
C GLN A 158 13.46 -11.26 -7.34
N ALA A 159 12.89 -10.73 -8.44
CA ALA A 159 11.68 -11.30 -9.01
C ALA A 159 11.93 -12.74 -9.44
N ALA A 160 11.06 -13.65 -8.99
CA ALA A 160 11.14 -15.06 -9.40
C ALA A 160 10.75 -15.22 -10.87
N ASN A 161 9.82 -14.38 -11.37
CA ASN A 161 9.28 -14.48 -12.72
C ASN A 161 9.29 -13.13 -13.48
N PRO A 162 10.45 -12.51 -13.75
CA PRO A 162 10.51 -11.15 -14.32
C PRO A 162 9.87 -11.02 -15.72
N ASN A 163 9.76 -12.11 -16.47
CA ASN A 163 9.26 -12.13 -17.84
C ASN A 163 7.79 -12.57 -17.97
N PHE A 164 7.10 -12.87 -16.86
CA PHE A 164 5.76 -13.44 -16.89
C PHE A 164 4.71 -12.49 -16.33
N ASP A 165 3.53 -12.55 -16.94
CA ASP A 165 2.36 -11.86 -16.44
C ASP A 165 1.82 -12.58 -15.20
N HIS A 166 1.43 -11.80 -14.19
CA HIS A 166 0.84 -12.26 -12.94
C HIS A 166 -0.44 -13.08 -13.14
N ASN A 167 -1.08 -12.97 -14.31
CA ASN A 167 -2.30 -13.69 -14.67
C ASN A 167 -2.11 -15.19 -14.90
N TYR A 168 -0.86 -15.68 -15.01
CA TYR A 168 -0.56 -17.07 -15.33
C TYR A 168 0.08 -17.82 -14.16
N GLN A 169 -0.36 -19.05 -13.91
CA GLN A 169 0.27 -19.93 -12.93
C GLN A 169 1.25 -20.89 -13.61
N PHE A 170 2.53 -20.83 -13.21
CA PHE A 170 3.56 -21.79 -13.65
C PHE A 170 3.74 -22.94 -12.65
N PRO A 171 4.14 -24.14 -13.11
CA PRO A 171 4.38 -25.31 -12.26
C PRO A 171 5.71 -25.28 -11.50
N VAL A 172 6.35 -24.12 -11.33
CA VAL A 172 7.70 -24.04 -10.77
C VAL A 172 7.64 -24.09 -9.24
N VAL A 173 8.28 -25.12 -8.68
CA VAL A 173 8.60 -25.26 -7.26
C VAL A 173 9.67 -24.22 -6.90
N TYR A 174 9.26 -22.97 -6.70
CA TYR A 174 10.11 -21.97 -6.08
C TYR A 174 10.08 -22.14 -4.56
N PRO A 175 11.18 -21.86 -3.85
CA PRO A 175 11.14 -21.83 -2.40
C PRO A 175 10.20 -20.69 -1.97
N ILE A 176 9.05 -21.05 -1.41
CA ILE A 176 8.03 -20.13 -0.88
C ILE A 176 8.59 -19.25 0.25
N HIS A 177 9.59 -19.76 0.98
CA HIS A 177 10.21 -19.10 2.13
C HIS A 177 10.77 -17.69 1.83
N PRO A 178 11.58 -17.46 0.78
CA PRO A 178 12.06 -16.12 0.44
C PRO A 178 10.96 -15.06 0.24
N ILE A 179 9.80 -15.44 -0.33
CA ILE A 179 8.68 -14.50 -0.52
C ILE A 179 8.04 -14.16 0.82
N ILE A 180 7.81 -15.16 1.68
CA ILE A 180 7.27 -14.92 3.02
C ILE A 180 8.21 -14.06 3.87
N ASP A 181 9.51 -14.28 3.80
CA ASP A 181 10.50 -13.50 4.54
C ASP A 181 10.56 -12.04 4.05
N PHE A 182 10.45 -11.82 2.74
CA PHE A 182 10.28 -10.49 2.17
C PHE A 182 9.00 -9.82 2.70
N LEU A 183 7.85 -10.50 2.62
CA LEU A 183 6.57 -9.96 3.09
C LEU A 183 6.61 -9.64 4.60
N ARG A 184 7.27 -10.48 5.40
CA ARG A 184 7.52 -10.20 6.83
C ARG A 184 8.40 -8.97 7.01
N GLY A 185 9.49 -8.83 6.25
CA GLY A 185 10.36 -7.66 6.33
C GLY A 185 9.60 -6.36 6.05
N VAL A 186 8.75 -6.37 5.03
CA VAL A 186 7.87 -5.25 4.69
C VAL A 186 6.85 -4.99 5.81
N SER A 187 6.17 -6.02 6.30
CA SER A 187 5.11 -5.90 7.31
C SER A 187 5.59 -5.32 8.65
N HIS A 188 6.84 -5.58 9.02
CA HIS A 188 7.46 -5.01 10.23
C HIS A 188 7.76 -3.52 10.10
N ASN A 189 8.07 -3.06 8.88
CA ASN A 189 8.42 -1.66 8.62
C ASN A 189 7.21 -0.82 8.25
N TYR A 190 6.22 -1.42 7.61
CA TYR A 190 5.04 -0.75 7.13
C TYR A 190 3.93 -0.77 8.17
N ASN A 191 3.73 0.37 8.84
CA ASN A 191 2.52 0.62 9.60
C ASN A 191 1.66 1.60 8.81
N MET A 192 0.47 1.14 8.39
CA MET A 192 -0.61 2.04 8.01
C MET A 192 -0.94 2.87 9.25
N ASP A 193 -0.64 4.18 9.22
CA ASP A 193 -1.18 5.08 10.24
C ASP A 193 -2.71 5.11 10.02
N PRO A 194 -3.53 4.76 11.03
CA PRO A 194 -4.98 4.82 10.94
C PRO A 194 -5.53 6.26 10.94
#